data_AF-A0A961Z3V1-F1
#
_entry.id   AF-A0A961Z3V1-F1
#
_cell.length_a   1.000
_cell.length_b   1.000
_cell.length_c   1.000
_cell.angle_alpha   90.00
_cell.angle_beta   90.00
_cell.angle_gamma   90.00
#
_symmetry.space_group_name_H-M   'P 1'
#
loop_
_entity.id
_entity.type
_entity.pdbx_description
1 polymer ?
#
loop_
_entity_poly.entity_id
_entity_poly.type
_entity_poly.pdbx_seq_one_letter_code
_entity_poly.pdbx_strand_id
1 'polypeptide(L)'
;MGKIIGIDLGTTNSCVAVMDGKDPKVIENSEGTRTTPSMVAFSKDGERLTGQPAKRQAVTNPEGTLFAVKRLIGRRYDDPMVEKDKGLVPYKIVKADNGDAWVEVEGEKYSPSQISAFILQ
;
A
#
# COMPACT_ATOMS: atom_id res chain seq x y z
N MET A 1 7.86 22.66 16.90
CA MET A 1 6.67 22.10 16.24
C MET A 1 6.97 21.97 14.75
N GLY A 2 6.72 20.79 14.16
CA GLY A 2 6.87 20.58 12.72
C GLY A 2 5.66 21.08 11.93
N LYS A 3 5.75 21.08 10.60
CA LYS A 3 4.59 21.32 9.73
C LYS A 3 3.63 20.13 9.80
N ILE A 4 2.34 20.38 9.91
CA ILE A 4 1.31 19.36 9.69
C ILE A 4 1.20 19.15 8.18
N ILE A 5 1.18 17.89 7.75
CA ILE A 5 1.06 17.50 6.35
C ILE A 5 -0.32 16.90 6.08
N GLY A 6 -0.85 17.14 4.87
CA GLY A 6 -2.06 16.49 4.39
C GLY A 6 -1.69 15.33 3.48
N ILE A 7 -2.19 14.13 3.78
CA ILE A 7 -1.94 12.93 2.97
C ILE A 7 -3.27 12.41 2.43
N ASP A 8 -3.37 12.34 1.10
CA ASP A 8 -4.35 11.50 0.44
C ASP A 8 -3.76 10.11 0.27
N LEU A 9 -4.21 9.16 1.10
CA LEU A 9 -3.84 7.75 1.02
C LEU A 9 -4.86 7.01 0.15
N GLY A 10 -4.69 7.06 -1.17
CA GLY A 10 -5.61 6.42 -2.12
C GLY A 10 -5.39 4.91 -2.32
N THR A 11 -6.28 4.28 -3.08
CA THR A 11 -6.18 2.84 -3.41
C THR A 11 -5.06 2.55 -4.42
N THR A 12 -4.87 3.46 -5.38
CA THR A 12 -3.93 3.29 -6.50
C THR A 12 -2.74 4.23 -6.39
N ASN A 13 -2.98 5.46 -5.98
CA ASN A 13 -1.96 6.49 -5.81
C ASN A 13 -2.17 7.20 -4.49
N SER A 14 -1.10 7.73 -3.93
CA SER A 14 -1.11 8.60 -2.76
C SER A 14 -0.43 9.93 -3.09
N CYS A 15 -0.80 10.97 -2.35
CA CYS A 15 -0.34 12.33 -2.56
C CYS A 15 -0.11 13.00 -1.20
N VAL A 16 0.90 13.87 -1.10
CA VAL A 16 1.19 14.64 0.11
C VAL A 16 1.28 16.12 -0.21
N ALA A 17 0.68 16.94 0.65
CA ALA A 17 0.68 18.38 0.54
C ALA A 17 1.01 19.04 1.88
N VAL A 18 1.51 20.27 1.81
CA VAL A 18 1.78 21.12 2.96
C VAL A 18 1.21 22.52 2.70
N MET A 19 0.98 23.29 3.76
CA MET A 19 0.72 24.72 3.62
C MET A 19 2.05 25.47 3.45
N ASP A 20 2.20 26.19 2.35
CA ASP A 20 3.30 27.12 2.07
C ASP A 20 2.78 28.55 2.26
N GLY A 21 2.91 29.07 3.48
CA GLY A 21 2.22 30.29 3.88
C GLY A 21 0.69 30.08 3.89
N LYS A 22 -0.02 30.77 3.00
CA LYS A 22 -1.48 30.67 2.85
C LYS A 22 -1.91 29.69 1.75
N ASP A 23 -0.98 29.25 0.91
CA ASP A 23 -1.29 28.46 -0.28
C ASP A 23 -0.97 26.97 -0.05
N PRO A 24 -1.86 26.04 -0.43
CA PRO A 24 -1.56 24.62 -0.38
C PRO A 24 -0.59 24.24 -1.51
N LYS A 25 0.43 23.45 -1.19
CA LYS A 25 1.44 22.98 -2.14
C LYS A 25 1.58 21.46 -2.09
N VAL A 26 1.40 20.80 -3.22
CA VAL A 26 1.68 19.37 -3.40
C VAL A 26 3.19 19.17 -3.53
N ILE A 27 3.72 18.17 -2.82
CA ILE A 27 5.15 17.87 -2.78
C ILE A 27 5.48 16.76 -3.79
N GLU A 28 6.58 16.92 -4.52
CA GLU A 28 7.14 15.87 -5.37
C GLU A 28 7.86 14.83 -4.52
N ASN A 29 7.67 13.55 -4.82
CA ASN A 29 8.43 12.47 -4.19
C ASN A 29 9.89 12.43 -4.72
N SER A 30 10.69 11.49 -4.22
CA SER A 30 12.08 11.31 -4.64
C SER A 30 12.26 10.94 -6.12
N GLU A 31 11.20 10.51 -6.80
CA GLU A 31 11.20 10.21 -8.24
C GLU A 31 10.74 11.41 -9.10
N GLY A 32 10.49 12.57 -8.49
CA GLY A 32 10.06 13.78 -9.18
C GLY A 32 8.57 13.79 -9.57
N THR A 33 7.74 12.90 -9.03
CA THR A 33 6.30 12.85 -9.30
C THR A 33 5.48 13.35 -8.12
N ARG A 34 4.35 14.02 -8.40
CA ARG A 34 3.43 14.56 -7.38
C ARG A 34 2.49 13.53 -6.75
N THR A 35 2.48 12.33 -7.29
CA THR A 35 1.78 11.19 -6.70
C THR A 35 2.72 9.99 -6.67
N THR A 36 2.50 9.12 -5.70
CA THR A 36 3.25 7.88 -5.49
C THR A 36 2.30 6.71 -5.64
N PRO A 37 2.62 5.66 -6.42
CA PRO A 37 1.80 4.46 -6.47
C PRO A 37 1.60 3.86 -5.06
N SER A 38 0.38 3.49 -4.71
CA SER A 38 0.04 2.84 -3.43
C SER A 38 0.37 1.35 -3.49
N MET A 39 1.66 1.07 -3.67
CA MET A 39 2.20 -0.27 -3.86
C MET A 39 3.41 -0.48 -2.95
N VAL A 40 3.49 -1.66 -2.36
CA VAL A 40 4.63 -2.12 -1.56
C VAL A 40 5.07 -3.45 -2.13
N ALA A 41 6.37 -3.67 -2.27
CA ALA A 41 6.89 -4.97 -2.66
C ALA A 41 7.98 -5.42 -1.70
N PHE A 42 8.07 -6.72 -1.50
CA PHE A 42 9.17 -7.36 -0.80
C PHE A 42 10.00 -8.11 -1.84
N SER A 43 11.28 -7.75 -1.94
CA SER A 43 12.23 -8.49 -2.77
C SER A 43 12.61 -9.80 -2.07
N LYS A 44 13.11 -10.75 -2.86
CA LYS A 44 13.61 -12.04 -2.35
C LYS A 44 14.76 -11.90 -1.36
N ASP A 45 15.46 -10.77 -1.40
CA ASP A 45 16.58 -10.45 -0.51
C ASP A 45 16.11 -9.74 0.78
N GLY A 46 14.79 -9.63 0.98
CA GLY A 46 14.17 -9.00 2.15
C GLY A 46 14.08 -7.47 2.06
N GLU A 47 14.42 -6.87 0.92
CA GLU A 47 14.30 -5.43 0.73
C GLU A 47 12.84 -5.03 0.51
N ARG A 48 12.38 -4.00 1.22
CA ARG A 48 11.05 -3.41 1.03
C ARG A 48 11.12 -2.23 0.07
N LEU A 49 10.44 -2.37 -1.07
CA LEU A 49 10.26 -1.31 -2.06
C LEU A 49 8.87 -0.67 -1.89
N THR A 50 8.75 0.63 -2.16
CA THR A 50 7.47 1.37 -2.07
C THR A 50 7.34 2.33 -3.24
N GLY A 51 6.12 2.51 -3.74
CA GLY A 51 5.86 3.47 -4.82
C GLY A 51 6.33 2.99 -6.19
N GLN A 52 7.05 3.86 -6.90
CA GLN A 52 7.48 3.60 -8.27
C GLN A 52 8.42 2.39 -8.40
N PRO A 53 9.43 2.20 -7.50
CA PRO A 53 10.22 0.97 -7.47
C PRO A 53 9.38 -0.31 -7.34
N ALA A 54 8.41 -0.35 -6.43
CA ALA A 54 7.53 -1.50 -6.26
C ALA A 54 6.69 -1.76 -7.53
N LYS A 55 6.15 -0.69 -8.15
CA LYS A 55 5.39 -0.79 -9.40
C LYS A 55 6.22 -1.35 -10.56
N ARG A 56 7.50 -0.97 -10.69
CA ARG A 56 8.38 -1.42 -11.79
C ARG A 56 8.58 -2.93 -11.81
N GLN A 57 8.71 -3.56 -10.65
CA GLN A 57 8.99 -5.00 -10.53
C GLN A 57 7.73 -5.88 -10.37
N ALA A 58 6.54 -5.28 -10.36
CA ALA A 58 5.27 -5.99 -10.12
C ALA A 58 5.00 -7.13 -11.12
N VAL A 59 5.48 -7.00 -12.35
CA VAL A 59 5.30 -8.01 -13.41
C VAL A 59 6.17 -9.24 -13.17
N THR A 60 7.37 -9.06 -12.61
CA THR A 60 8.34 -10.14 -12.37
C THR A 60 8.24 -10.74 -10.97
N ASN A 61 7.55 -10.06 -10.05
CA ASN A 61 7.31 -10.50 -8.68
C ASN A 61 5.84 -10.24 -8.27
N PRO A 62 4.86 -10.88 -8.92
CA PRO A 62 3.46 -10.58 -8.72
C PRO A 62 2.97 -10.93 -7.31
N GLU A 63 3.40 -12.08 -6.75
CA GLU A 63 2.98 -12.51 -5.40
C GLU A 63 3.63 -11.68 -4.28
N GLY A 64 4.86 -11.19 -4.49
CA GLY A 64 5.56 -10.32 -3.54
C GLY A 64 5.21 -8.85 -3.64
N THR A 65 4.28 -8.46 -4.53
CA THR A 65 3.88 -7.07 -4.75
C THR A 65 2.45 -6.82 -4.34
N LEU A 66 2.28 -6.01 -3.31
CA LEU A 66 1.01 -5.66 -2.69
C LEU A 66 0.49 -4.34 -3.25
N PHE A 67 -0.75 -4.34 -3.73
CA PHE A 67 -1.44 -3.17 -4.29
C PHE A 67 -2.93 -3.25 -4.01
N ALA A 68 -3.62 -2.11 -4.11
CA ALA A 68 -5.05 -2.00 -3.81
C ALA A 68 -5.45 -2.45 -2.39
N VAL A 69 -4.49 -2.49 -1.46
CA VAL A 69 -4.68 -2.97 -0.07
C VAL A 69 -5.71 -2.14 0.70
N LYS A 70 -5.95 -0.88 0.29
CA LYS A 70 -7.05 -0.05 0.82
C LYS A 70 -8.43 -0.70 0.66
N ARG A 71 -8.61 -1.63 -0.28
CA ARG A 71 -9.87 -2.39 -0.42
C ARG A 71 -10.09 -3.38 0.72
N LEU A 72 -9.02 -3.84 1.37
CA LEU A 72 -9.04 -4.83 2.45
C LEU A 72 -9.10 -4.19 3.84
N ILE A 73 -8.77 -2.91 3.97
CA ILE A 73 -8.70 -2.23 5.27
C ILE A 73 -10.06 -2.26 5.98
N GLY A 74 -10.07 -2.78 7.21
CA GLY A 74 -11.28 -2.92 8.02
C GLY A 74 -12.27 -4.00 7.54
N ARG A 75 -11.89 -4.88 6.62
CA ARG A 75 -12.74 -5.99 6.15
C ARG A 75 -12.41 -7.31 6.83
N ARG A 76 -13.45 -8.15 6.97
CA ARG A 76 -13.32 -9.55 7.40
C ARG A 76 -12.89 -10.44 6.24
N TYR A 77 -12.22 -11.54 6.54
CA TYR A 77 -11.74 -12.49 5.53
C TYR A 77 -12.87 -13.15 4.70
N ASP A 78 -14.05 -13.29 5.29
CA ASP A 78 -15.26 -13.90 4.73
C ASP A 78 -16.21 -12.87 4.10
N ASP A 79 -15.83 -11.59 4.00
CA ASP A 79 -16.59 -10.56 3.29
C ASP A 79 -16.68 -10.93 1.78
N PRO A 80 -17.87 -10.93 1.16
CA PRO A 80 -18.03 -11.21 -0.28
C PRO A 80 -17.16 -10.34 -1.19
N MET A 81 -16.84 -9.11 -0.78
CA MET A 81 -15.93 -8.23 -1.51
C MET A 81 -14.49 -8.73 -1.46
N VAL A 82 -14.06 -9.29 -0.32
CA VAL A 82 -12.74 -9.88 -0.16
C VAL A 82 -12.62 -11.16 -0.98
N GLU A 83 -13.69 -11.96 -1.06
CA GLU A 83 -13.72 -13.15 -1.91
C GLU A 83 -13.56 -12.79 -3.39
N LYS A 84 -14.22 -11.73 -3.84
CA LYS A 84 -14.00 -11.20 -5.20
C LYS A 84 -12.56 -10.73 -5.39
N ASP A 85 -12.00 -10.01 -4.42
CA ASP A 85 -10.65 -9.46 -4.51
C ASP A 85 -9.58 -10.57 -4.56
N LYS A 86 -9.76 -11.71 -3.88
CA LYS A 86 -8.89 -12.89 -3.98
C LYS A 86 -8.71 -13.39 -5.42
N GLY A 87 -9.73 -13.27 -6.27
CA GLY A 87 -9.66 -13.64 -7.68
C GLY A 87 -9.05 -12.58 -8.60
N LEU A 88 -8.80 -11.36 -8.09
CA LEU A 88 -8.32 -10.22 -8.86
C LEU A 88 -6.86 -9.86 -8.59
N VAL A 89 -6.31 -10.32 -7.46
CA VAL A 89 -4.95 -9.99 -7.04
C VAL A 89 -4.07 -11.25 -7.06
N PRO A 90 -2.77 -11.11 -7.39
CA PRO A 90 -1.85 -12.23 -7.41
C PRO A 90 -1.32 -12.61 -6.02
N TYR A 91 -1.27 -11.66 -5.08
CA TYR A 91 -0.78 -11.92 -3.72
C TYR A 91 -1.83 -12.66 -2.89
N LYS A 92 -1.37 -13.33 -1.82
CA LYS A 92 -2.27 -14.11 -0.95
C LYS A 92 -3.00 -13.19 0.01
N ILE A 93 -4.34 -13.28 0.01
CA ILE A 93 -5.18 -12.75 1.08
C ILE A 93 -5.47 -13.92 2.04
N VAL A 94 -5.16 -13.72 3.32
CA VAL A 94 -5.25 -14.75 4.37
C VAL A 94 -6.11 -14.29 5.53
N LYS A 95 -6.63 -15.27 6.28
CA LYS A 95 -7.40 -15.01 7.49
C LYS A 95 -6.44 -14.77 8.67
N ALA A 96 -6.59 -13.63 9.34
CA ALA A 96 -5.93 -13.37 10.61
C ALA A 96 -6.63 -14.12 11.76
N ASP A 97 -5.95 -14.23 12.90
CA ASP A 97 -6.48 -14.93 14.08
C ASP A 97 -7.78 -14.30 14.60
N ASN A 98 -7.93 -12.98 14.44
CA ASN A 98 -9.14 -12.25 14.80
C ASN A 98 -10.25 -12.35 13.75
N GLY A 99 -10.00 -12.97 12.59
CA GLY A 99 -10.94 -13.13 11.47
C GLY A 99 -10.82 -12.08 10.36
N ASP A 100 -9.92 -11.10 10.48
CA ASP A 100 -9.76 -10.03 9.49
C ASP A 100 -9.03 -10.50 8.23
N ALA A 101 -9.26 -9.80 7.12
CA ALA A 101 -8.54 -10.02 5.88
C ALA A 101 -7.13 -9.41 5.97
N TRP A 102 -6.12 -10.26 5.99
CA TRP A 102 -4.71 -9.89 5.96
C TRP A 102 -4.08 -10.31 4.64
N VAL A 103 -2.84 -9.91 4.40
CA VAL A 103 -2.05 -10.36 3.26
C VAL A 103 -0.83 -11.16 3.73
N GLU A 104 -0.37 -12.09 2.91
CA GLU A 104 0.81 -12.90 3.20
C GLU A 104 1.81 -12.79 2.05
N VAL A 105 3.07 -12.52 2.39
CA VAL A 105 4.20 -12.48 1.46
C VAL A 105 5.33 -13.29 2.08
N GLU A 106 5.84 -14.28 1.35
CA GLU A 106 6.95 -15.16 1.79
C GLU A 106 6.71 -15.82 3.17
N GLY A 107 5.46 -16.13 3.51
CA GLY A 107 5.08 -16.75 4.78
C GLY A 107 4.86 -15.76 5.92
N GLU A 108 5.20 -14.49 5.72
CA GLU A 108 4.97 -13.42 6.69
C GLU A 108 3.61 -12.76 6.46
N LYS A 109 2.83 -12.61 7.54
CA LYS A 109 1.48 -12.04 7.50
C LYS A 109 1.51 -10.57 7.89
N TYR A 110 0.85 -9.74 7.10
CA TYR A 110 0.72 -8.31 7.33
C TYR A 110 -0.74 -7.88 7.34
N SER A 111 -1.08 -7.03 8.30
CA SER A 111 -2.37 -6.33 8.28
C SER A 111 -2.41 -5.30 7.14
N PRO A 112 -3.59 -5.01 6.56
CA PRO A 112 -3.73 -3.94 5.58
C PRO A 112 -3.24 -2.57 6.09
N SER A 113 -3.37 -2.32 7.39
CA SER A 113 -2.88 -1.11 8.05
C SER A 113 -1.35 -1.04 8.08
N GLN A 114 -0.64 -2.15 8.31
CA GLN A 114 0.83 -2.17 8.24
C GLN A 114 1.33 -1.88 6.82
N ILE A 115 0.72 -2.48 5.81
CA ILE A 115 1.09 -2.20 4.41
C ILE A 115 0.81 -0.74 4.04
N SER A 116 -0.35 -0.23 4.48
CA SER A 116 -0.69 1.19 4.30
C SER A 116 0.30 2.11 5.02
N ALA A 117 0.79 1.71 6.20
CA ALA A 117 1.80 2.47 6.95
C ALA A 117 3.14 2.53 6.23
N PHE A 118 3.54 1.50 5.47
CA PHE A 118 4.74 1.57 4.64
C PHE A 118 4.63 2.61 3.51
N ILE A 119 3.41 2.89 3.02
CA ILE A 119 3.15 3.96 2.05
C ILE A 119 3.21 5.35 2.70
N LEU A 120 2.94 5.43 4.02
CA LEU A 120 2.97 6.68 4.79
C LEU A 120 4.38 7.06 5.30
N GLN A 121 5.36 6.16 5.18
CA GLN A 121 6.77 6.36 5.57
C GLN A 121 7.56 7.04 4.45
#